data_AF-A0A921BA34-F1
#
_entry.id   AF-A0A921BA34-F1
#
_cell.length_a   1.000
_cell.length_b   1.000
_cell.length_c   1.000
_cell.angle_alpha   90.00
_cell.angle_beta   90.00
_cell.angle_gamma   90.00
#
_symmetry.space_group_name_H-M   'P 1'
#
loop_
_entity.id
_entity.type
_entity.pdbx_description
1 polymer ?
#
loop_
_entity_poly.entity_id
_entity_poly.type
_entity_poly.pdbx_seq_one_letter_code
_entity_poly.pdbx_strand_id
1 'polypeptide(L)'
;MIEAGQISLNTATVREKCNLGQAIDLCNRYGIGGIAPWREKLHECGVDEAKRMIQDSGLRVSGLCRGGISLWKTSFSEHTG
;
A
#
# COMPACT_ATOMS: atom_id res chain seq x y z
N MET A 1 -13.78 23.88 6.35
CA MET A 1 -14.12 22.47 6.64
C MET A 1 -13.15 21.61 5.84
N ILE A 2 -12.74 20.44 6.32
CA ILE A 2 -11.86 19.54 5.55
C ILE A 2 -12.74 18.67 4.65
N GLU A 3 -12.44 18.63 3.37
CA GLU A 3 -13.13 17.79 2.39
C GLU A 3 -12.49 16.40 2.29
N ALA A 4 -13.26 15.38 1.92
CA ALA A 4 -12.75 14.02 1.76
C ALA A 4 -11.59 13.92 0.75
N GLY A 5 -11.60 14.76 -0.30
CA GLY A 5 -10.50 14.83 -1.26
C GLY A 5 -9.16 15.26 -0.66
N GLN A 6 -9.17 15.87 0.53
CA GLN A 6 -7.97 16.34 1.23
C GLN A 6 -7.39 15.32 2.20
N ILE A 7 -8.09 14.21 2.47
CA ILE A 7 -7.63 13.17 3.40
C ILE A 7 -6.96 12.00 2.65
N SER A 8 -6.29 11.12 3.41
CA SER A 8 -5.59 9.96 2.88
C SER A 8 -5.94 8.69 3.66
N LEU A 9 -6.15 7.57 2.96
CA LEU A 9 -6.32 6.26 3.57
C LEU A 9 -4.97 5.56 3.77
N ASN A 10 -4.63 5.22 5.01
CA ASN A 10 -3.52 4.31 5.29
C ASN A 10 -4.02 2.86 5.17
N THR A 11 -3.37 2.02 4.36
CA THR A 11 -3.89 0.66 4.12
C THR A 11 -3.81 -0.26 5.35
N ALA A 12 -3.09 0.12 6.42
CA ALA A 12 -3.19 -0.58 7.71
C ALA A 12 -4.61 -0.56 8.28
N THR A 13 -5.35 0.54 8.07
CA THR A 13 -6.71 0.72 8.59
C THR A 13 -7.69 -0.35 8.07
N VAL A 14 -7.47 -0.86 6.85
CA VAL A 14 -8.34 -1.84 6.19
C VAL A 14 -7.62 -3.15 5.86
N ARG A 15 -6.43 -3.37 6.43
CA ARG A 15 -5.50 -4.44 6.00
C ARG A 15 -6.11 -5.85 6.02
N GLU A 16 -6.91 -6.15 7.03
CA GLU A 16 -7.53 -7.47 7.23
C GLU A 16 -8.76 -7.69 6.33
N LYS A 17 -9.30 -6.62 5.73
CA LYS A 17 -10.55 -6.65 4.95
C LYS A 17 -10.34 -6.37 3.47
N CYS A 18 -9.23 -5.74 3.10
CA CYS A 18 -9.00 -5.24 1.75
C CYS A 18 -7.60 -5.58 1.24
N ASN A 19 -7.55 -6.04 -0.01
CA ASN A 19 -6.34 -5.94 -0.83
C ASN A 19 -6.17 -4.49 -1.36
N LEU A 20 -5.09 -4.22 -2.10
CA LEU A 20 -4.82 -2.88 -2.63
C LEU A 20 -5.94 -2.35 -3.53
N GLY A 21 -6.46 -3.17 -4.45
CA GLY A 21 -7.54 -2.76 -5.36
C GLY A 21 -8.82 -2.40 -4.63
N GLN A 22 -9.19 -3.17 -3.61
CA GLN A 22 -10.34 -2.88 -2.76
C GLN A 22 -10.13 -1.60 -1.94
N ALA A 23 -8.92 -1.34 -1.46
CA ALA A 23 -8.60 -0.10 -0.76
C ALA A 23 -8.71 1.13 -1.69
N ILE A 24 -8.29 0.99 -2.95
CA ILE A 24 -8.44 2.03 -3.99
C ILE A 24 -9.93 2.27 -4.30
N ASP A 25 -10.72 1.21 -4.48
CA ASP A 25 -12.16 1.32 -4.71
C ASP A 25 -12.88 2.03 -3.55
N LEU A 26 -12.52 1.71 -2.31
CA LEU A 26 -13.02 2.43 -1.13
C LEU A 26 -12.67 3.91 -1.18
N CYS A 27 -11.43 4.27 -1.55
CA CYS A 27 -11.06 5.68 -1.68
C CYS A 27 -11.94 6.39 -2.70
N ASN A 28 -12.14 5.80 -3.87
CA ASN A 28 -12.97 6.35 -4.95
C ASN A 28 -14.43 6.48 -4.51
N ARG A 29 -14.99 5.44 -3.88
CA ARG A 29 -16.38 5.42 -3.40
C ARG A 29 -16.66 6.53 -2.38
N TYR A 30 -15.68 6.85 -1.52
CA TYR A 30 -15.84 7.85 -0.46
C TYR A 30 -15.22 9.22 -0.81
N GLY A 31 -14.73 9.41 -2.04
CA GLY A 31 -14.10 10.66 -2.48
C GLY A 31 -12.80 11.00 -1.76
N ILE A 32 -12.09 10.00 -1.23
CA ILE A 32 -10.77 10.18 -0.60
C ILE A 32 -9.73 10.41 -1.70
N GLY A 33 -8.96 11.49 -1.60
CA GLY A 33 -7.99 11.88 -2.64
C GLY A 33 -6.58 11.29 -2.48
N GLY A 34 -6.27 10.67 -1.34
CA GLY A 34 -4.94 10.14 -1.05
C GLY A 34 -4.90 8.71 -0.54
N ILE A 35 -3.78 8.03 -0.77
CA ILE A 35 -3.50 6.69 -0.24
C ILE A 35 -2.06 6.61 0.30
N ALA A 36 -1.89 5.91 1.42
CA ALA A 36 -0.60 5.56 2.00
C ALA A 36 -0.51 4.02 2.09
N PRO A 37 -0.07 3.33 1.01
CA PRO A 37 0.02 1.88 1.01
C PRO A 37 1.14 1.37 1.90
N TRP A 38 0.95 0.18 2.45
CA TRP A 38 1.99 -0.62 3.05
C TRP A 38 2.69 -1.47 1.98
N ARG A 39 4.01 -1.59 2.07
CA ARG A 39 4.83 -2.31 1.08
C ARG A 39 4.33 -3.74 0.83
N GLU A 40 3.88 -4.43 1.86
CA GLU A 40 3.32 -5.78 1.78
C GLU A 40 2.10 -5.83 0.86
N LYS A 41 1.23 -4.80 0.89
CA LYS A 41 0.05 -4.69 0.01
C LYS A 41 0.43 -4.49 -1.45
N LEU A 42 1.56 -3.82 -1.72
CA LEU A 42 2.07 -3.71 -3.10
C LEU A 42 2.62 -5.07 -3.57
N HIS A 43 3.29 -5.81 -2.69
CA HIS A 43 3.83 -7.13 -3.04
C HIS A 43 2.76 -8.20 -3.28
N GLU A 44 1.60 -8.11 -2.63
CA GLU A 44 0.46 -9.03 -2.84
C GLU A 44 0.01 -9.11 -4.32
N CYS A 45 0.11 -8.00 -5.06
CA CYS A 45 -0.27 -7.93 -6.48
C CYS A 45 0.93 -7.69 -7.42
N GLY A 46 2.14 -7.51 -6.88
CA GLY A 46 3.33 -7.11 -7.63
C GLY A 46 3.45 -5.58 -7.74
N VAL A 47 4.67 -5.07 -7.61
CA VAL A 47 4.92 -3.61 -7.48
C VAL A 47 4.51 -2.84 -8.74
N ASP A 48 4.74 -3.39 -9.93
CA ASP A 48 4.39 -2.73 -11.18
C ASP A 48 2.88 -2.63 -11.39
N GLU A 49 2.15 -3.72 -11.09
CA GLU A 49 0.69 -3.70 -11.15
C GLU A 49 0.11 -2.78 -10.08
N ALA A 50 0.64 -2.84 -8.86
CA ALA A 50 0.24 -1.94 -7.78
C ALA A 50 0.43 -0.46 -8.16
N LYS A 51 1.56 -0.12 -8.78
CA LYS A 51 1.83 1.22 -9.31
C LYS A 51 0.81 1.60 -10.37
N ARG A 52 0.53 0.73 -11.34
CA ARG A 52 -0.45 0.96 -12.39
C ARG A 52 -1.85 1.22 -11.81
N MET A 53 -2.30 0.36 -10.89
CA MET A 53 -3.61 0.52 -10.22
C MET A 53 -3.75 1.87 -9.50
N ILE A 54 -2.71 2.29 -8.77
CA ILE A 54 -2.73 3.58 -8.06
C ILE A 54 -2.73 4.74 -9.05
N GLN A 55 -1.90 4.69 -10.10
CA GLN A 55 -1.85 5.74 -11.12
C GLN A 55 -3.18 5.88 -11.87
N ASP A 56 -3.76 4.76 -12.31
CA ASP A 56 -5.04 4.72 -13.04
C ASP A 56 -6.21 5.21 -12.17
N SER A 57 -6.10 5.10 -10.84
CA SER A 57 -7.12 5.60 -9.90
C SER A 57 -7.13 7.12 -9.70
N GLY A 58 -6.04 7.81 -10.07
CA GLY A 58 -5.89 9.24 -9.81
C GLY A 58 -5.60 9.62 -8.35
N LEU A 59 -5.41 8.64 -7.45
CA LEU A 59 -5.09 8.88 -6.04
C LEU A 59 -3.66 9.40 -5.85
N ARG A 60 -3.51 10.40 -4.98
CA ARG A 60 -2.18 10.88 -4.55
C ARG A 60 -1.56 9.90 -3.57
N VAL A 61 -0.35 9.41 -3.85
CA VAL A 61 0.44 8.67 -2.86
C VAL A 61 1.00 9.66 -1.84
N SER A 62 0.46 9.63 -0.61
CA SER A 62 0.88 10.54 0.47
C SER A 62 2.05 9.99 1.29
N GLY A 63 2.33 8.69 1.18
CA GLY A 63 3.47 8.01 1.80
C GLY A 63 3.53 6.54 1.43
N LEU A 64 4.65 5.89 1.72
CA LEU A 64 4.82 4.44 1.60
C LEU A 64 5.22 3.88 2.96
N CYS A 65 4.38 3.04 3.54
CA CYS A 65 4.60 2.43 4.84
C CYS A 65 5.30 1.06 4.71
N ARG A 66 6.06 0.68 5.74
CA ARG A 66 6.70 -0.64 5.86
C ARG A 66 6.78 -1.04 7.32
N GLY A 67 6.81 -2.34 7.60
CA GLY A 67 7.18 -2.84 8.92
C GLY A 67 8.68 -2.67 9.21
N GLY A 68 9.00 -2.16 10.41
CA GLY A 68 10.31 -2.22 11.08
C GLY A 68 11.56 -1.77 10.29
N ILE A 69 12.72 -1.88 10.94
CA ILE A 69 14.01 -2.01 10.25
C ILE A 69 14.20 -3.50 9.98
N SER A 70 13.99 -3.95 8.74
CA SER A 70 14.54 -5.22 8.28
C SER A 70 16.06 -5.12 8.43
N LEU A 71 16.58 -5.63 9.55
CA LEU A 71 17.82 -6.39 9.49
C LEU A 71 17.50 -7.48 8.47
N TRP A 72 18.05 -7.36 7.27
CA TRP A 72 17.80 -8.35 6.23
C TRP A 72 18.03 -9.74 6.85
N LYS A 73 17.17 -10.71 6.53
CA LYS A 73 17.52 -12.10 6.83
C LYS A 73 18.79 -12.38 6.02
N THR A 74 19.97 -12.26 6.64
CA THR A 74 21.14 -13.01 6.24
C THR A 74 20.78 -14.47 6.50
N SER A 75 20.01 -15.08 5.62
CA SER A 75 20.10 -16.52 5.47
C SER A 75 21.45 -16.76 4.81
N PHE A 76 22.50 -16.82 5.64
CA PHE A 76 23.70 -17.55 5.28
C PHE A 76 23.23 -19.00 5.15
N SER A 77 23.08 -19.46 3.91
CA SER A 77 23.08 -20.88 3.63
C SER A 77 24.45 -21.38 4.05
N GLU A 78 24.53 -22.03 5.21
CA GLU A 78 25.63 -22.94 5.52
C GLU A 78 25.47 -24.17 4.62
N HIS A 79 25.88 -24.01 3.35
CA HIS A 79 26.32 -25.11 2.51
C HIS A 79 27.84 -25.12 2.55
N THR A 80 28.38 -25.88 3.50
CA THR A 80 29.72 -26.46 3.40
C THR A 80 29.58 -27.92 3.79
N GLY A 81 29.97 -28.80 2.86
CA GLY A 81 29.97 -30.24 3.03
C GLY A 81 31.07 -30.76 3.93
#